data_AF-A0A951K1Z6-F1
#
_entry.id   AF-A0A951K1Z6-F1
#
_cell.length_a   1.000
_cell.length_b   1.000
_cell.length_c   1.000
_cell.angle_alpha   90.00
_cell.angle_beta   90.00
_cell.angle_gamma   90.00
#
_symmetry.space_group_name_H-M   'P 1'
#
loop_
_entity.id
_entity.type
_entity.pdbx_description
1 polymer ?
#
loop_
_entity_poly.entity_id
_entity_poly.type
_entity_poly.pdbx_seq_one_letter_code
_entity_poly.pdbx_strand_id
1 'polypeptide(L)'
;MSASRADSEPDEQEGRRGVAAIAAALVLVYGAVSRRLTSTVVTAPMLFVAAGLVLGDGGLGILDLGLDEEGVRILAEATLVLVLFVDAIEIELPRLVDEVQLPARMLTIGLLGTVALGTLAGLAVFDLELWEAALLAAILAPTDAALGQAVITNHDVPVRIRETLSVESG
;
A
#
# COMPACT_ATOMS: atom_id res chain seq x y z
N MET A 1 56.97 -8.55 -7.13
CA MET A 1 56.29 -7.92 -5.98
C MET A 1 54.81 -7.96 -6.30
N SER A 2 54.10 -8.87 -5.64
CA SER A 2 52.75 -9.33 -6.01
C SER A 2 51.72 -8.22 -6.09
N ALA A 3 51.00 -8.20 -7.20
CA ALA A 3 49.59 -7.86 -7.22
C ALA A 3 48.83 -8.86 -6.31
N SER A 4 48.01 -8.37 -5.38
CA SER A 4 47.07 -9.20 -4.62
C SER A 4 45.85 -8.38 -4.22
N ARG A 5 44.76 -8.69 -4.92
CA ARG A 5 43.34 -8.51 -4.54
C ARG A 5 42.91 -7.10 -4.14
N ALA A 6 42.43 -6.36 -5.14
CA ALA A 6 41.19 -5.63 -4.98
C ALA A 6 40.11 -6.68 -4.69
N ASP A 7 39.71 -6.77 -3.43
CA ASP A 7 38.58 -7.58 -3.01
C ASP A 7 37.31 -7.06 -3.70
N SER A 8 36.54 -8.04 -4.12
CA SER A 8 35.37 -7.98 -4.96
C SER A 8 34.13 -7.52 -4.20
N GLU A 9 33.62 -6.33 -4.52
CA GLU A 9 32.22 -5.91 -4.28
C GLU A 9 31.32 -5.88 -5.57
N PRO A 10 31.36 -6.86 -6.50
CA PRO A 10 30.50 -6.83 -7.70
C PRO A 10 29.09 -7.43 -7.51
N ASP A 11 28.85 -8.29 -6.52
CA ASP A 11 27.61 -9.08 -6.45
C ASP A 11 26.37 -8.27 -6.01
N GLU A 12 26.51 -7.31 -5.08
CA GLU A 12 25.37 -6.53 -4.58
C GLU A 12 24.83 -5.53 -5.62
N GLN A 13 25.68 -5.04 -6.51
CA GLN A 13 25.31 -4.00 -7.48
C GLN A 13 24.62 -4.59 -8.73
N GLU A 14 24.91 -5.85 -9.07
CA GLU A 14 24.24 -6.59 -10.14
C GLU A 14 22.80 -6.95 -9.72
N GLY A 15 22.61 -7.41 -8.47
CA GLY A 15 21.29 -7.70 -7.90
C GLY A 15 20.37 -6.47 -7.86
N ARG A 16 20.87 -5.33 -7.39
CA ARG A 16 20.11 -4.06 -7.36
C ARG A 16 19.65 -3.58 -8.73
N ARG A 17 20.46 -3.78 -9.78
CA ARG A 17 20.09 -3.45 -11.17
C ARG A 17 19.03 -4.40 -11.71
N GLY A 18 19.10 -5.69 -11.36
CA GLY A 18 18.09 -6.69 -11.71
C GLY A 18 16.72 -6.34 -11.13
N VAL A 19 16.65 -6.03 -9.84
CA VAL A 19 15.39 -5.65 -9.17
C VAL A 19 14.80 -4.37 -9.77
N ALA A 20 15.62 -3.34 -10.00
CA ALA A 20 15.17 -2.10 -10.62
C ALA A 20 14.65 -2.31 -12.06
N ALA A 21 15.30 -3.17 -12.84
CA ALA A 21 14.86 -3.52 -14.19
C ALA A 21 13.53 -4.27 -14.18
N ILE A 22 13.34 -5.20 -13.23
CA ILE A 22 12.08 -5.94 -13.07
C ILE A 22 10.97 -5.00 -12.63
N ALA A 23 11.22 -4.12 -11.65
CA ALA A 23 10.25 -3.11 -11.21
C ALA A 23 9.86 -2.17 -12.37
N ALA A 24 10.83 -1.67 -13.13
CA ALA A 24 10.57 -0.84 -14.30
C ALA A 24 9.78 -1.60 -15.38
N ALA A 25 10.12 -2.86 -15.65
CA ALA A 25 9.38 -3.70 -16.58
C ALA A 25 7.94 -3.92 -16.13
N LEU A 26 7.71 -4.19 -14.83
CA LEU A 26 6.37 -4.34 -14.27
C LEU A 26 5.56 -3.05 -14.39
N VAL A 27 6.15 -1.89 -14.10
CA VAL A 27 5.51 -0.59 -14.28
C VAL A 27 5.17 -0.34 -15.75
N LEU A 28 6.06 -0.68 -16.69
CA LEU A 28 5.82 -0.54 -18.13
C LEU A 28 4.72 -1.48 -18.63
N VAL A 29 4.73 -2.75 -18.21
CA VAL A 29 3.69 -3.72 -18.53
C VAL A 29 2.35 -3.27 -17.97
N TYR A 30 2.32 -2.85 -16.70
CA TYR A 30 1.11 -2.29 -16.11
C TYR A 30 0.62 -1.08 -16.91
N GLY A 31 1.50 -0.12 -17.23
CA GLY A 31 1.16 1.04 -18.05
C GLY A 31 0.58 0.67 -19.42
N ALA A 32 1.16 -0.31 -20.11
CA ALA A 32 0.71 -0.78 -21.42
C ALA A 32 -0.67 -1.44 -21.39
N VAL A 33 -0.99 -2.19 -20.33
CA VAL A 33 -2.26 -2.92 -20.21
C VAL A 33 -3.29 -2.13 -19.37
N SER A 34 -2.89 -1.06 -18.68
CA SER A 34 -3.70 -0.25 -17.76
C SER A 34 -5.05 0.13 -18.36
N ARG A 35 -5.06 0.63 -19.61
CA ARG A 35 -6.27 1.05 -20.33
C ARG A 35 -7.27 -0.08 -20.56
N ARG A 36 -6.81 -1.32 -20.69
CA ARG A 36 -7.70 -2.49 -20.77
C ARG A 36 -8.16 -2.92 -19.37
N LEU A 37 -7.27 -2.86 -18.39
CA LEU A 37 -7.58 -3.18 -16.99
C LEU A 37 -8.62 -2.24 -16.38
N THR A 38 -8.72 -0.98 -16.83
CA THR A 38 -9.75 -0.03 -16.37
C THR A 38 -11.18 -0.56 -16.55
N SER A 39 -11.40 -1.48 -17.50
CA SER A 39 -12.71 -2.13 -17.70
C SER A 39 -12.94 -3.38 -16.84
N THR A 40 -11.99 -3.74 -15.97
CA THR A 40 -12.02 -4.93 -15.11
C THR A 40 -11.87 -4.55 -13.63
N VAL A 41 -12.10 -5.52 -12.74
CA VAL A 41 -11.95 -5.34 -11.27
C VAL A 41 -10.50 -5.40 -10.77
N VAL A 42 -9.53 -5.60 -11.67
CA VAL A 42 -8.12 -5.81 -11.29
C VAL A 42 -7.43 -4.47 -11.05
N THR A 43 -7.00 -4.22 -9.81
CA THR A 43 -6.29 -2.98 -9.44
C THR A 43 -4.77 -3.11 -9.58
N ALA A 44 -4.07 -1.97 -9.61
CA ALA A 44 -2.61 -1.96 -9.66
C ALA A 44 -1.99 -2.72 -8.47
N PRO A 45 -2.42 -2.49 -7.21
CA PRO A 45 -1.85 -3.20 -6.07
C PRO A 45 -2.03 -4.71 -6.14
N MET A 46 -3.18 -5.21 -6.61
CA MET A 46 -3.39 -6.65 -6.82
C MET A 46 -2.38 -7.23 -7.82
N LEU A 47 -2.12 -6.52 -8.93
CA LEU A 47 -1.19 -6.96 -9.96
C LEU A 47 0.26 -6.94 -9.45
N PHE A 48 0.67 -5.88 -8.76
CA PHE A 48 2.03 -5.78 -8.21
C PHE A 48 2.28 -6.81 -7.10
N VAL A 49 1.31 -7.07 -6.21
CA VAL A 49 1.42 -8.12 -5.19
C VAL A 49 1.49 -9.50 -5.82
N ALA A 50 0.63 -9.79 -6.81
CA ALA A 50 0.65 -11.08 -7.52
C ALA A 50 1.97 -11.28 -8.29
N ALA A 51 2.46 -10.25 -8.97
CA ALA A 51 3.74 -10.29 -9.67
C ALA A 51 4.91 -10.50 -8.70
N GLY A 52 4.91 -9.80 -7.56
CA GLY A 52 5.91 -9.98 -6.51
C GLY A 52 5.91 -11.40 -5.94
N LEU A 53 4.73 -11.97 -5.68
CA LEU A 53 4.58 -13.36 -5.21
C LEU A 53 5.12 -14.38 -6.22
N VAL A 54 4.80 -14.19 -7.51
CA VAL A 54 5.23 -15.10 -8.59
C VAL A 54 6.73 -14.96 -8.89
N LEU A 55 7.27 -13.75 -8.88
CA LEU A 55 8.67 -13.49 -9.22
C LEU A 55 9.62 -13.65 -8.04
N GLY A 56 9.14 -13.51 -6.81
CA GLY A 56 9.88 -13.70 -5.56
C GLY A 56 10.12 -15.17 -5.19
N ASP A 57 10.69 -15.36 -4.01
CA ASP A 57 11.09 -16.68 -3.47
C ASP A 57 9.94 -17.67 -3.34
N GLY A 58 8.71 -17.17 -3.15
CA GLY A 58 7.51 -18.01 -3.10
C GLY A 58 7.08 -18.60 -4.45
N GLY A 59 7.70 -18.19 -5.57
CA GLY A 59 7.36 -18.62 -6.91
C GLY A 59 8.58 -19.06 -7.74
N LEU A 60 9.06 -18.17 -8.60
CA LEU A 60 10.15 -18.45 -9.53
C LEU A 60 11.54 -18.16 -8.96
N GLY A 61 11.63 -17.47 -7.81
CA GLY A 61 12.90 -17.12 -7.16
C GLY A 61 13.82 -16.26 -8.03
N ILE A 62 13.25 -15.47 -8.94
CA ILE A 62 14.00 -14.61 -9.88
C ILE A 62 14.37 -13.29 -9.20
N LEU A 63 13.48 -12.81 -8.32
CA LEU A 63 13.73 -11.69 -7.45
C LEU A 63 14.49 -12.18 -6.22
N ASP A 64 15.82 -12.20 -6.32
CA ASP A 64 16.68 -12.20 -5.14
C ASP A 64 16.61 -10.80 -4.53
N LEU A 65 15.47 -10.55 -3.87
CA LEU A 65 15.35 -9.49 -2.89
C LEU A 65 16.16 -9.96 -1.70
N GLY A 66 17.49 -9.97 -1.80
CA GLY A 66 18.35 -9.97 -0.62
C GLY A 66 17.83 -8.80 0.20
N LEU A 67 17.03 -9.12 1.22
CA LEU A 67 16.16 -8.18 1.91
C LEU A 67 17.09 -7.19 2.60
N ASP A 68 17.47 -6.14 1.87
CA ASP A 68 18.05 -4.96 2.44
C ASP A 68 16.90 -4.29 3.18
N GLU A 69 16.63 -4.82 4.38
CA GLU A 69 15.52 -4.44 5.25
C GLU A 69 15.52 -2.92 5.43
N GLU A 70 16.71 -2.32 5.48
CA GLU A 70 16.93 -0.88 5.54
C GLU A 70 16.45 -0.18 4.26
N GLY A 71 16.84 -0.66 3.07
CA GLY A 71 16.42 -0.08 1.80
C GLY A 71 14.90 -0.15 1.57
N VAL A 72 14.29 -1.30 1.86
CA VAL A 72 12.83 -1.49 1.75
C VAL A 72 12.10 -0.62 2.76
N ARG A 73 12.59 -0.55 4.00
CA ARG A 73 12.01 0.30 5.05
C ARG A 73 12.08 1.77 4.68
N ILE A 74 13.24 2.27 4.24
CA ILE A 74 13.40 3.66 3.81
C ILE A 74 12.45 3.97 2.65
N LEU A 75 12.34 3.06 1.67
CA LEU A 75 11.43 3.24 0.55
C LEU A 75 9.96 3.29 1.01
N ALA A 76 9.56 2.38 1.91
CA ALA A 76 8.22 2.31 2.45
C ALA A 76 7.87 3.55 3.28
N GLU A 77 8.76 3.97 4.19
CA GLU A 77 8.60 5.17 5.01
C GLU A 77 8.54 6.43 4.14
N ALA A 78 9.44 6.57 3.16
CA ALA A 78 9.43 7.72 2.25
C ALA A 78 8.18 7.76 1.38
N THR A 79 7.72 6.61 0.88
CA THR A 79 6.48 6.50 0.09
C THR A 79 5.28 6.84 0.96
N LEU A 80 5.19 6.30 2.18
CA LEU A 80 4.11 6.58 3.12
C LEU A 80 4.05 8.08 3.47
N VAL A 81 5.19 8.70 3.76
CA VAL A 81 5.26 10.14 4.02
C VAL A 81 4.79 10.95 2.81
N LEU A 82 5.20 10.57 1.60
CA LEU A 82 4.78 11.26 0.39
C LEU A 82 3.27 11.12 0.13
N VAL A 83 2.73 9.90 0.26
CA VAL A 83 1.30 9.62 0.03
C VAL A 83 0.45 10.38 1.05
N LEU A 84 0.75 10.26 2.35
CA LEU A 84 0.05 10.99 3.40
C LEU A 84 0.14 12.52 3.23
N PHE A 85 1.25 13.02 2.70
CA PHE A 85 1.40 14.44 2.42
C PHE A 85 0.56 14.90 1.23
N VAL A 86 0.50 14.11 0.16
CA VAL A 86 -0.34 14.39 -1.02
C VAL A 86 -1.81 14.36 -0.63
N ASP A 87 -2.24 13.31 0.09
CA ASP A 87 -3.62 13.16 0.55
C ASP A 87 -4.02 14.35 1.43
N ALA A 88 -3.15 14.78 2.36
CA ALA A 88 -3.40 15.95 3.20
C ALA A 88 -3.55 17.28 2.42
N ILE A 89 -2.93 17.42 1.25
CA ILE A 89 -3.04 18.63 0.40
C ILE A 89 -4.37 18.65 -0.37
N GLU A 90 -4.90 17.49 -0.75
CA GLU A 90 -6.16 17.38 -1.50
C GLU A 90 -7.40 17.70 -0.64
N ILE A 91 -7.29 17.66 0.69
CA ILE A 91 -8.39 17.94 1.61
C ILE A 91 -8.79 19.43 1.58
N GLU A 92 -10.00 19.72 1.07
CA GLU A 92 -10.60 21.05 1.12
C GLU A 92 -11.10 21.40 2.54
N LEU A 93 -10.18 21.90 3.39
CA LEU A 93 -10.43 22.34 4.77
C LEU A 93 -11.72 23.19 4.98
N PRO A 94 -12.08 24.16 4.11
CA PRO A 94 -13.26 25.00 4.34
C PRO A 94 -14.58 24.24 4.24
N ARG A 95 -14.70 23.22 3.37
CA ARG A 95 -15.90 22.38 3.28
C ARG A 95 -15.98 21.35 4.40
N LEU A 96 -14.82 20.93 4.90
CA LEU A 96 -14.74 20.01 6.03
C LEU A 96 -15.36 20.61 7.29
N VAL A 97 -15.14 21.90 7.55
CA VAL A 97 -15.68 22.61 8.74
C VAL A 97 -17.22 22.73 8.71
N ASP A 98 -17.83 22.76 7.52
CA ASP A 98 -19.29 22.84 7.37
C ASP A 98 -19.99 21.48 7.55
N GLU A 99 -19.30 20.35 7.31
CA GLU A 99 -19.86 18.99 7.39
C GLU A 99 -19.04 18.00 8.28
N VAL A 100 -18.32 18.49 9.31
CA VAL A 100 -17.42 17.70 10.19
C VAL A 100 -18.07 16.46 10.83
N GLN A 101 -19.39 16.49 11.08
CA GLN A 101 -20.07 15.47 11.88
C GLN A 101 -20.06 14.07 11.25
N LEU A 102 -20.12 13.99 9.93
CA LEU A 102 -20.16 12.70 9.21
C LEU A 102 -18.78 12.04 9.18
N PRO A 103 -17.70 12.69 8.72
CA PRO A 103 -16.36 12.14 8.75
C PRO A 103 -15.85 11.86 10.17
N ALA A 104 -16.12 12.76 11.12
CA ALA A 104 -15.69 12.54 12.51
C ALA A 104 -16.36 11.31 13.14
N ARG A 105 -17.63 11.04 12.83
CA ARG A 105 -18.33 9.86 13.35
C ARG A 105 -17.85 8.57 12.69
N MET A 106 -17.50 8.61 11.40
CA MET A 106 -16.87 7.48 10.70
C MET A 106 -15.47 7.20 11.27
N LEU A 107 -14.62 8.22 11.43
CA LEU A 107 -13.27 8.07 11.97
C LEU A 107 -13.25 7.65 13.45
N THR A 108 -14.23 8.06 14.26
CA THR A 108 -14.26 7.66 15.68
C THR A 108 -15.00 6.35 15.89
N ILE A 109 -16.27 6.26 15.47
CA ILE A 109 -17.10 5.08 15.73
C ILE A 109 -16.80 3.96 14.72
N GLY A 110 -16.58 4.32 13.46
CA GLY A 110 -16.25 3.35 12.40
C GLY A 110 -14.89 2.70 12.68
N LEU A 111 -13.81 3.50 12.72
CA LEU A 111 -12.45 2.97 12.90
C LEU A 111 -12.27 2.22 14.23
N LEU A 112 -12.69 2.80 15.37
CA LEU A 112 -12.58 2.09 16.65
C LEU A 112 -13.47 0.85 16.68
N GLY A 113 -14.63 0.91 16.03
CA GLY A 113 -15.52 -0.23 15.85
C GLY A 113 -14.89 -1.35 15.02
N THR A 114 -14.26 -1.03 13.88
CA THR A 114 -13.56 -2.01 13.04
C THR A 114 -12.34 -2.57 13.73
N VAL A 115 -11.57 -1.77 14.49
CA VAL A 115 -10.46 -2.29 15.30
C VAL A 115 -10.98 -3.25 16.38
N ALA A 116 -12.05 -2.90 17.09
CA ALA A 116 -12.62 -3.75 18.13
C ALA A 116 -13.16 -5.08 17.55
N LEU A 117 -13.94 -5.00 16.46
CA LEU A 117 -14.46 -6.18 15.77
C LEU A 117 -13.34 -7.02 15.15
N GLY A 118 -12.34 -6.38 14.55
CA GLY A 118 -11.16 -7.04 14.00
C GLY A 118 -10.35 -7.76 15.07
N THR A 119 -10.20 -7.17 16.25
CA THR A 119 -9.55 -7.80 17.40
C THR A 119 -10.32 -9.05 17.84
N LEU A 120 -11.64 -8.95 17.98
CA LEU A 120 -12.49 -10.09 18.35
C LEU A 120 -12.44 -11.20 17.30
N ALA A 121 -12.47 -10.85 16.01
CA ALA A 121 -12.33 -11.80 14.92
C ALA A 121 -10.94 -12.46 14.92
N GLY A 122 -9.88 -11.68 15.16
CA GLY A 122 -8.50 -12.15 15.28
C GLY A 122 -8.35 -13.20 16.38
N LEU A 123 -8.89 -12.92 17.57
CA LEU A 123 -8.90 -13.86 18.70
C LEU A 123 -9.74 -15.11 18.45
N ALA A 124 -10.77 -15.02 17.62
CA ALA A 124 -11.65 -16.15 17.32
C ALA A 124 -11.07 -17.09 16.25
N VAL A 125 -10.31 -16.54 15.30
CA VAL A 125 -9.78 -17.27 14.14
C VAL A 125 -8.34 -17.74 14.36
N PHE A 126 -7.53 -16.95 15.08
CA PHE A 126 -6.12 -17.20 15.31
C PHE A 126 -5.82 -17.38 16.80
N ASP A 127 -4.76 -18.14 17.10
CA ASP A 127 -4.25 -18.33 18.47
C ASP A 127 -3.31 -17.17 18.84
N LEU A 128 -3.87 -15.95 18.92
CA LEU A 128 -3.14 -14.72 19.19
C LEU A 128 -3.44 -14.19 20.60
N GLU A 129 -2.48 -13.51 21.21
CA GLU A 129 -2.73 -12.73 22.41
C GLU A 129 -3.58 -11.49 22.09
N LEU A 130 -4.25 -10.93 23.11
CA LEU A 130 -5.12 -9.75 22.95
C LEU A 130 -4.40 -8.58 22.26
N TRP A 131 -3.14 -8.33 22.61
CA TRP A 131 -2.38 -7.23 22.04
C TRP A 131 -1.94 -7.50 20.59
N GLU A 132 -1.64 -8.74 20.23
CA GLU A 132 -1.29 -9.13 18.85
C GLU A 132 -2.50 -8.99 17.93
N ALA A 133 -3.66 -9.49 18.37
CA ALA A 133 -4.91 -9.35 17.63
C ALA A 133 -5.32 -7.88 17.49
N ALA A 134 -5.11 -7.07 18.54
CA ALA A 134 -5.39 -5.63 18.50
C ALA A 134 -4.43 -4.88 17.56
N LEU A 135 -3.14 -5.22 17.56
CA LEU A 135 -2.17 -4.63 16.62
C LEU A 135 -2.48 -5.01 15.18
N LEU A 136 -2.78 -6.28 14.91
CA LEU A 136 -3.15 -6.74 13.57
C LEU A 136 -4.42 -6.02 13.09
N ALA A 137 -5.43 -5.91 13.93
CA ALA A 137 -6.64 -5.16 13.62
C ALA A 137 -6.36 -3.67 13.37
N ALA A 138 -5.48 -3.05 14.16
CA ALA A 138 -5.10 -1.65 13.98
C ALA A 138 -4.29 -1.39 12.70
N ILE A 139 -3.50 -2.35 12.23
CA ILE A 139 -2.78 -2.27 10.95
C ILE A 139 -3.74 -2.46 9.77
N LEU A 140 -4.76 -3.31 9.92
CA LEU A 140 -5.68 -3.68 8.84
C LEU A 140 -6.93 -2.79 8.74
N ALA A 141 -7.29 -2.08 9.81
CA ALA A 141 -8.49 -1.25 9.86
C ALA A 141 -8.42 0.03 9.01
N PRO A 142 -7.28 0.75 8.89
CA PRO A 142 -7.19 1.91 8.03
C PRO A 142 -7.40 1.53 6.56
N THR A 143 -8.27 2.27 5.87
CA THR A 143 -8.55 2.09 4.44
C THR A 143 -7.70 3.04 3.61
N ASP A 144 -6.95 2.49 2.64
CA ASP A 144 -6.09 3.27 1.75
C ASP A 144 -6.91 4.11 0.74
N ALA A 145 -6.75 5.43 0.79
CA ALA A 145 -7.30 6.39 -0.19
C ALA A 145 -6.99 6.04 -1.63
N ALA A 146 -5.77 5.55 -1.92
CA ALA A 146 -5.35 5.25 -3.28
C ALA A 146 -6.17 4.09 -3.89
N LEU A 147 -6.59 3.13 -3.07
CA LEU A 147 -7.51 2.06 -3.49
C LEU A 147 -8.96 2.56 -3.58
N GLY A 148 -9.37 3.50 -2.71
CA GLY A 148 -10.67 4.16 -2.73
C GLY A 148 -10.86 5.16 -3.88
N GLN A 149 -9.79 5.73 -4.43
CA GLN A 149 -9.81 6.67 -5.55
C GLN A 149 -10.48 6.10 -6.80
N ALA A 150 -10.40 4.79 -7.03
CA ALA A 150 -11.13 4.14 -8.13
C ALA A 150 -12.67 4.24 -7.97
N VAL A 151 -13.16 4.32 -6.74
CA VAL A 151 -14.59 4.53 -6.41
C VAL A 151 -14.93 6.02 -6.40
N ILE A 152 -14.03 6.87 -5.88
CA ILE A 152 -14.18 8.33 -5.85
C ILE A 152 -14.15 8.92 -7.27
N THR A 153 -13.39 8.38 -8.21
CA THR A 153 -13.38 8.86 -9.60
C THR A 153 -14.58 8.39 -10.43
N ASN A 154 -15.44 7.51 -9.87
CA ASN A 154 -16.63 7.03 -10.56
C ASN A 154 -17.72 8.11 -10.59
N HIS A 155 -18.09 8.54 -11.80
CA HIS A 155 -19.14 9.54 -12.01
C HIS A 155 -20.55 9.07 -11.61
N ASP A 156 -20.78 7.76 -11.51
CA ASP A 156 -22.06 7.18 -11.09
C ASP A 156 -22.31 7.31 -9.58
N VAL A 157 -21.28 7.65 -8.78
CA VAL A 157 -21.41 7.86 -7.33
C VAL A 157 -21.76 9.33 -7.04
N PRO A 158 -22.80 9.64 -6.23
CA PRO A 158 -23.15 11.00 -5.85
C PRO A 158 -21.98 11.78 -5.22
N VAL A 159 -21.86 13.07 -5.56
CA VAL A 159 -20.76 13.96 -5.12
C VAL A 159 -20.54 13.92 -3.60
N ARG A 160 -21.60 13.97 -2.80
CA ARG A 160 -21.50 13.92 -1.32
C ARG A 160 -20.86 12.65 -0.78
N ILE A 161 -21.10 11.50 -1.41
CA ILE A 161 -20.52 10.22 -1.00
C ILE A 161 -19.04 10.20 -1.34
N ARG A 162 -18.66 10.72 -2.52
CA ARG A 162 -17.26 10.84 -2.94
C ARG A 162 -16.45 11.75 -2.02
N GLU A 163 -16.99 12.91 -1.67
CA GLU A 163 -16.33 13.86 -0.75
C GLU A 163 -16.17 13.24 0.65
N THR A 164 -17.19 12.53 1.16
CA THR A 164 -17.09 11.84 2.46
C THR A 164 -16.04 10.73 2.45
N LEU A 165 -16.00 9.90 1.40
CA LEU A 165 -15.01 8.83 1.26
C LEU A 165 -13.58 9.37 1.09
N SER A 166 -13.42 10.48 0.37
CA SER A 166 -12.11 11.14 0.19
C SER A 166 -11.54 11.66 1.51
N VAL A 167 -12.41 12.11 2.43
CA VAL A 167 -12.01 12.57 3.76
C VAL A 167 -11.77 11.39 4.73
N GLU A 168 -12.51 10.29 4.59
CA GLU A 168 -12.31 9.10 5.44
C GLU A 168 -11.00 8.38 5.10
N SER A 169 -10.60 8.41 3.83
CA SER A 169 -9.46 7.63 3.35
C SER A 169 -8.13 8.38 3.39
N GLY A 170 -8.14 9.71 3.64
CA GLY A 170 -6.97 10.61 3.63
C GLY A 170 -6.70 11.28 4.98
#